data_AF-A0A9P5SA17-F1
#
_entry.id   AF-A0A9P5SA17-F1
#
_cell.length_a   1.000
_cell.length_b   1.000
_cell.length_c   1.000
_cell.angle_alpha   90.00
_cell.angle_beta   90.00
_cell.angle_gamma   90.00
#
_symmetry.space_group_name_H-M   'P 1'
#
loop_
_entity.id
_entity.type
_entity.pdbx_description
1 polymer ?
#
loop_
_entity_poly.entity_id
_entity_poly.type
_entity_poly.pdbx_seq_one_letter_code
_entity_poly.pdbx_strand_id
1 'polypeptide(L)'
;MLEQWRTDEANFPALKGWRGELYGVYTHITDPLTTKGGAAFAIERAAWGLFGFHAYAIYMNGFVRAGPLPSDIQMWIARRSPSKPTYPGLLDNMVAGGMGFGHSPWYTVIKESMEEASLPEEV
;
A
#
# COMPACT_ATOMS: atom_id res chain seq x y z
N MET A 1 8.89 -18.32 13.69
CA MET A 1 10.00 -17.34 13.81
C MET A 1 9.45 -15.94 14.04
N LEU A 2 8.80 -15.30 13.06
CA LEU A 2 8.28 -13.93 13.22
C LEU A 2 7.30 -13.75 14.39
N GLU A 3 6.44 -14.74 14.65
CA GLU A 3 5.54 -14.73 15.83
C GLU A 3 6.31 -14.64 17.15
N GLN A 4 7.44 -15.33 17.26
CA GLN A 4 8.28 -15.26 18.45
C GLN A 4 8.98 -13.90 18.52
N TRP A 5 9.53 -13.41 17.40
CA TRP A 5 10.21 -12.11 17.35
C TRP A 5 9.29 -10.95 17.66
N ARG A 6 7.99 -11.05 17.32
CA ARG A 6 7.01 -10.03 17.64
C ARG A 6 6.85 -9.81 19.14
N THR A 7 7.11 -10.83 19.96
CA THR A 7 7.08 -10.69 21.43
C THR A 7 8.29 -9.96 22.00
N ASP A 8 9.35 -9.77 21.20
CA ASP A 8 10.58 -9.06 21.57
C ASP A 8 10.60 -7.67 20.92
N GLU A 9 9.77 -6.77 21.46
CA GLU A 9 9.63 -5.40 20.95
C GLU A 9 10.92 -4.58 21.05
N ALA A 10 11.81 -4.93 21.98
CA ALA A 10 13.08 -4.23 22.18
C ALA A 10 14.00 -4.41 20.97
N ASN A 11 14.07 -5.63 20.43
CA ASN A 11 14.92 -5.93 19.27
C ASN A 11 14.18 -5.77 17.93
N PHE A 12 12.85 -5.92 17.90
CA PHE A 12 12.06 -5.87 16.66
C PHE A 12 10.88 -4.88 16.72
N PRO A 13 11.13 -3.58 16.93
CA PRO A 13 10.08 -2.57 17.08
C PRO A 13 9.17 -2.45 15.84
N ALA A 14 9.66 -2.80 14.65
CA ALA A 14 8.86 -2.82 13.42
C ALA A 14 7.65 -3.77 13.51
N LEU A 15 7.79 -4.88 14.24
CA LEU A 15 6.74 -5.91 14.37
C LEU A 15 5.56 -5.48 15.26
N LYS A 16 5.68 -4.35 15.98
CA LYS A 16 4.54 -3.72 16.67
C LYS A 16 3.41 -3.34 15.71
N GLY A 17 3.76 -3.04 14.46
CA GLY A 17 2.81 -2.68 13.41
C GLY A 17 2.12 -3.88 12.73
N TRP A 18 2.02 -5.03 13.40
CA TRP A 18 1.37 -6.22 12.86
C TRP A 18 -0.11 -5.95 12.55
N ARG A 19 -0.52 -6.32 11.34
CA ARG A 19 -1.87 -6.09 10.80
C ARG A 19 -2.57 -7.38 10.39
N GLY A 20 -1.83 -8.50 10.34
CA GLY A 20 -2.36 -9.75 9.77
C GLY A 20 -2.52 -9.63 8.26
N GLU A 21 -1.65 -8.85 7.63
CA GLU A 21 -1.69 -8.52 6.20
C GLU A 21 -0.38 -8.99 5.55
N LEU A 22 -0.47 -10.03 4.73
CA LEU A 22 0.70 -10.60 4.09
C LEU A 22 1.08 -9.80 2.84
N TYR A 23 2.37 -9.55 2.67
CA TYR A 23 2.98 -9.09 1.43
C TYR A 23 3.71 -10.24 0.74
N GLY A 24 3.72 -10.24 -0.59
CA GLY A 24 4.50 -11.19 -1.37
C GLY A 24 5.97 -10.79 -1.46
N VAL A 25 6.87 -11.77 -1.29
CA VAL A 25 8.28 -11.64 -1.63
C VAL A 25 8.48 -12.30 -2.99
N TYR A 26 8.75 -11.46 -3.97
CA TYR A 26 8.76 -11.83 -5.38
C TYR A 26 10.18 -11.95 -5.92
N THR A 27 10.37 -12.90 -6.83
CA THR A 27 11.64 -13.11 -7.53
C THR A 27 11.69 -12.25 -8.80
N HIS A 28 12.87 -12.14 -9.42
CA HIS A 28 13.10 -11.34 -10.62
C HIS A 28 12.27 -11.78 -11.86
N ILE A 29 11.72 -13.00 -11.86
CA ILE A 29 10.86 -13.49 -12.95
C ILE A 29 9.39 -13.08 -12.77
N THR A 30 9.05 -12.40 -11.68
CA THR A 30 7.67 -11.98 -11.41
C THR A 30 7.26 -10.86 -12.34
N ASP A 31 6.11 -11.02 -12.97
CA ASP A 31 5.42 -9.92 -13.63
C ASP A 31 4.78 -9.00 -12.57
N PRO A 32 5.22 -7.73 -12.44
CA PRO A 32 4.70 -6.82 -11.42
C PRO A 32 3.23 -6.42 -11.65
N LEU A 33 2.68 -6.61 -12.85
CA LEU A 33 1.30 -6.27 -13.16
C LEU A 33 0.31 -7.36 -12.76
N THR A 34 0.78 -8.60 -12.63
CA THR A 34 -0.09 -9.73 -12.30
C THR A 34 0.26 -10.37 -10.98
N THR A 35 1.51 -10.23 -10.51
CA THR A 35 2.09 -10.93 -9.35
C THR A 35 2.03 -12.45 -9.44
N LYS A 36 1.69 -13.00 -10.62
CA LYS A 36 1.51 -14.45 -10.84
C LYS A 36 2.86 -15.11 -11.15
N GLY A 37 3.03 -16.33 -10.65
CA GLY A 37 4.11 -17.24 -11.07
C GLY A 37 5.52 -16.97 -10.55
N GLY A 38 5.73 -15.96 -9.70
CA GLY A 38 7.08 -15.57 -9.24
C GLY A 38 7.25 -15.31 -7.74
N ALA A 39 6.23 -15.57 -6.91
CA ALA A 39 6.34 -15.46 -5.46
C ALA A 39 7.20 -16.57 -4.87
N ALA A 40 8.24 -16.20 -4.11
CA ALA A 40 9.04 -17.16 -3.33
C ALA A 40 8.31 -17.57 -2.05
N PHE A 41 7.77 -16.58 -1.32
CA PHE A 41 6.97 -16.76 -0.11
C PHE A 41 6.18 -15.49 0.21
N ALA A 42 5.28 -15.57 1.19
CA ALA A 42 4.59 -14.43 1.75
C ALA A 42 5.13 -14.13 3.16
N ILE A 43 5.13 -12.86 3.54
CA ILE A 43 5.63 -12.39 4.83
C ILE A 43 4.69 -11.34 5.40
N GLU A 44 4.60 -11.23 6.73
CA GLU A 44 3.81 -10.17 7.34
C GLU A 44 4.31 -8.78 6.96
N ARG A 45 3.39 -7.87 6.61
CA ARG A 45 3.68 -6.49 6.21
C ARG A 45 4.59 -5.74 7.19
N ALA A 46 4.41 -5.96 8.48
CA ALA A 46 5.24 -5.34 9.52
C ALA A 46 6.70 -5.82 9.52
N ALA A 47 6.95 -7.05 9.06
CA ALA A 47 8.26 -7.68 9.02
C ALA A 47 9.02 -7.41 7.71
N TRP A 48 8.31 -7.01 6.65
CA TRP A 48 8.87 -6.79 5.31
C TRP A 48 10.17 -5.95 5.31
N GLY A 49 10.15 -4.82 6.03
CA GLY A 49 11.29 -3.88 6.06
C GLY A 49 12.51 -4.40 6.82
N LEU A 50 12.36 -5.40 7.70
CA LEU A 50 13.48 -5.98 8.46
C LEU A 50 14.50 -6.70 7.57
N PHE A 51 14.05 -7.20 6.42
CA PHE A 51 14.86 -8.00 5.51
C PHE A 51 15.24 -7.25 4.23
N GLY A 52 14.81 -5.99 4.08
CA GLY A 52 15.08 -5.20 2.88
C GLY A 52 14.43 -5.77 1.61
N PHE A 53 13.30 -6.48 1.75
CA PHE A 53 12.57 -6.98 0.59
C PHE A 53 11.94 -5.82 -0.20
N HIS A 54 11.57 -6.07 -1.45
CA HIS A 54 10.78 -5.11 -2.23
C HIS A 54 9.30 -5.25 -1.85
N ALA A 55 8.63 -4.12 -1.64
CA ALA A 55 7.18 -4.04 -1.53
C ALA A 55 6.65 -3.29 -2.74
N TYR A 56 5.44 -3.64 -3.14
CA TYR A 56 4.71 -2.94 -4.17
C TYR A 56 3.52 -2.21 -3.56
N ALA A 57 3.13 -1.12 -4.19
CA ALA A 57 2.03 -0.28 -3.78
C ALA A 57 1.45 0.45 -4.99
N ILE A 58 0.21 0.91 -4.86
CA ILE A 58 -0.45 1.79 -5.82
C ILE A 58 -0.54 3.20 -5.24
N TYR A 59 -0.50 4.20 -6.12
CA TYR A 59 -0.71 5.60 -5.79
C TYR A 59 -1.55 6.23 -6.91
N MET A 60 -2.71 6.79 -6.58
CA MET A 60 -3.62 7.41 -7.54
C MET A 60 -3.61 8.92 -7.38
N ASN A 61 -3.41 9.62 -8.51
CA ASN A 61 -3.56 11.07 -8.59
C ASN A 61 -4.94 11.39 -9.15
N GLY A 62 -5.84 11.87 -8.29
CA GLY A 62 -7.13 12.41 -8.73
C GLY A 62 -7.04 13.91 -8.98
N PHE A 63 -7.63 14.37 -10.07
CA PHE A 63 -7.67 15.78 -10.41
C PHE A 63 -8.95 16.16 -11.15
N VAL A 64 -9.29 17.43 -11.07
CA VAL A 64 -10.36 18.05 -11.86
C VAL A 64 -9.79 19.19 -12.69
N ARG A 65 -10.46 19.51 -13.80
CA ARG A 65 -10.08 20.61 -14.69
C ARG A 65 -11.13 21.71 -14.62
N ALA A 66 -10.75 22.87 -14.12
CA ALA A 66 -11.64 24.03 -13.96
C ALA A 66 -11.72 24.92 -15.23
N GLY A 67 -10.89 24.65 -16.25
CA GLY A 67 -10.79 25.45 -17.47
C GLY A 67 -9.85 24.83 -18.51
N PRO A 68 -9.67 25.44 -19.69
CA PRO A 68 -8.93 24.84 -20.80
C PRO A 68 -7.41 24.88 -20.63
N LEU A 69 -6.88 25.67 -19.69
CA LEU A 69 -5.44 25.86 -19.54
C LEU A 69 -4.83 24.74 -18.67
N PRO A 70 -3.53 24.41 -18.87
CA PRO A 70 -2.82 23.47 -17.98
C PRO A 70 -2.82 23.88 -16.51
N SER A 71 -2.82 25.19 -16.22
CA SER A 71 -2.88 25.74 -14.86
C SER A 71 -4.22 25.54 -14.16
N ASP A 72 -5.27 25.12 -14.89
CA ASP A 72 -6.62 24.95 -14.34
C ASP A 72 -6.82 23.56 -13.71
N ILE A 73 -5.74 22.78 -13.56
CA ILE A 73 -5.75 21.48 -12.90
C ILE A 73 -5.74 21.69 -11.38
N GLN A 74 -6.73 21.13 -10.70
CA GLN A 74 -6.78 21.03 -9.24
C GLN A 74 -6.69 19.57 -8.84
N MET A 75 -5.81 19.25 -7.88
CA MET A 75 -5.61 17.88 -7.41
C MET A 75 -6.33 17.62 -6.09
N TRP A 76 -6.89 16.43 -5.96
CA TRP A 76 -7.35 15.90 -4.68
C TRP A 76 -6.15 15.41 -3.88
N ILE A 77 -5.92 16.05 -2.73
CA ILE A 77 -4.85 15.69 -1.79
C ILE A 77 -5.51 15.20 -0.51
N ALA A 78 -5.31 13.93 -0.18
CA ALA A 78 -5.86 13.37 1.05
C ALA A 78 -5.05 13.83 2.26
N ARG A 79 -5.69 13.87 3.43
CA ARG A 79 -5.01 13.99 4.73
C ARG A 79 -5.21 12.69 5.48
N ARG A 80 -4.11 12.05 5.86
CA ARG A 80 -4.14 10.77 6.56
C ARG A 80 -4.79 10.93 7.92
N SER A 81 -5.64 9.97 8.30
CA SER A 81 -6.26 9.94 9.63
C SER A 81 -5.19 10.03 10.73
N PRO A 82 -5.42 10.79 11.82
CA PRO A 82 -4.56 10.79 13.00
C PRO A 82 -4.37 9.40 13.63
N SER A 83 -5.28 8.46 13.37
CA SER A 83 -5.20 7.07 13.86
C SER A 83 -4.42 6.12 12.95
N LYS A 84 -3.95 6.55 11.76
CA LYS A 84 -3.16 5.66 10.89
C LYS A 84 -1.84 5.31 11.60
N PRO A 85 -1.42 4.03 11.63
CA PRO A 85 -0.20 3.62 12.33
C PRO A 85 1.09 4.20 11.73
N THR A 86 1.05 4.61 10.46
CA THR A 86 2.18 5.21 9.75
C THR A 86 1.79 6.59 9.24
N TYR A 87 2.67 7.58 9.49
CA TYR A 87 2.54 8.95 9.00
C TYR A 87 1.18 9.61 9.31
N PRO A 88 0.71 9.60 10.56
CA PRO A 88 -0.59 10.18 10.92
C PRO A 88 -0.64 11.69 10.65
N GLY A 89 -1.75 12.18 10.09
CA GLY A 89 -2.00 13.61 9.87
C GLY A 89 -1.28 14.26 8.68
N LEU A 90 -0.38 13.52 8.00
CA LEU A 90 0.35 14.03 6.82
C LEU A 90 -0.55 14.03 5.57
N LEU A 91 -0.10 14.76 4.54
CA LEU A 91 -0.73 14.77 3.22
C LEU A 91 -0.35 13.52 2.43
N ASP A 92 -1.23 13.07 1.54
CA ASP A 92 -1.08 11.86 0.73
C ASP A 92 -1.68 12.05 -0.67
N ASN A 93 -1.47 11.07 -1.55
CA ASN A 93 -2.21 10.95 -2.81
C ASN A 93 -3.72 10.81 -2.55
N MET A 94 -4.55 10.93 -3.59
CA MET A 94 -6.01 10.78 -3.42
C MET A 94 -6.36 9.38 -2.88
N VAL A 95 -5.67 8.35 -3.39
CA VAL A 95 -5.76 6.95 -2.93
C VAL A 95 -4.34 6.40 -2.93
N ALA A 96 -3.93 5.70 -1.86
CA ALA A 96 -2.63 5.05 -1.79
C ALA A 96 -2.67 3.80 -0.91
N GLY A 97 -2.18 2.67 -1.44
CA GLY A 97 -2.30 1.40 -0.74
C GLY A 97 -1.19 0.42 -1.09
N GLY A 98 -0.84 -0.40 -0.11
CA GLY A 98 0.10 -1.50 -0.28
C GLY A 98 -0.52 -2.65 -1.04
N MET A 99 0.28 -3.33 -1.87
CA MET A 99 -0.19 -4.49 -2.59
C MET A 99 -0.03 -5.75 -1.75
N GLY A 100 -1.16 -6.27 -1.25
CA GLY A 100 -1.22 -7.53 -0.51
C GLY A 100 -0.79 -8.74 -1.35
N PHE A 101 -0.45 -9.84 -0.67
CA PHE A 101 0.02 -11.06 -1.32
C PHE A 101 -1.01 -11.62 -2.31
N GLY A 102 -0.60 -11.74 -3.58
CA GLY A 102 -1.43 -12.28 -4.66
C GLY A 102 -2.43 -11.28 -5.26
N HIS A 103 -2.43 -10.03 -4.79
CA HIS A 103 -3.23 -8.96 -5.38
C HIS A 103 -2.51 -8.39 -6.61
N SER A 104 -3.27 -8.05 -7.64
CA SER A 104 -2.76 -7.24 -8.75
C SER A 104 -2.82 -5.74 -8.40
N PRO A 105 -2.10 -4.88 -9.13
CA PRO A 105 -2.25 -3.44 -8.99
C PRO A 105 -3.69 -2.98 -9.24
N TRP A 106 -4.37 -3.59 -10.21
CA TRP A 106 -5.76 -3.25 -10.56
C TRP A 106 -6.75 -3.61 -9.45
N TYR A 107 -6.62 -4.80 -8.87
CA TYR A 107 -7.44 -5.18 -7.72
C TYR A 107 -7.19 -4.23 -6.52
N THR A 108 -5.91 -3.94 -6.26
CA THR A 108 -5.51 -3.09 -5.14
C THR A 108 -6.05 -1.67 -5.31
N VAL A 109 -5.96 -1.08 -6.50
CA VAL A 109 -6.47 0.27 -6.72
C VAL A 109 -7.99 0.35 -6.54
N ILE A 110 -8.77 -0.62 -7.03
CA ILE A 110 -10.23 -0.65 -6.83
C ILE A 110 -10.58 -0.74 -5.34
N LYS A 111 -10.00 -1.70 -4.61
CA LYS A 111 -10.22 -1.90 -3.17
C LYS A 111 -9.93 -0.62 -2.38
N GLU A 112 -8.75 -0.05 -2.57
CA GLU A 112 -8.30 1.13 -1.81
C GLU A 112 -9.08 2.38 -2.20
N SER A 113 -9.56 2.48 -3.45
CA SER A 113 -10.39 3.59 -3.90
C SER A 113 -11.75 3.61 -3.21
N MET A 114 -12.36 2.44 -3.02
CA MET A 114 -13.57 2.29 -2.22
C MET A 114 -13.32 2.62 -0.74
N GLU A 115 -12.26 2.07 -0.16
CA GLU A 115 -11.96 2.20 1.28
C GLU A 115 -11.53 3.62 1.70
N GLU A 116 -10.72 4.31 0.88
CA GLU A 116 -10.09 5.58 1.27
C GLU A 116 -10.77 6.81 0.66
N ALA A 117 -11.39 6.68 -0.51
CA ALA A 117 -11.98 7.80 -1.24
C ALA A 117 -13.49 7.62 -1.53
N SER A 118 -14.10 6.51 -1.10
CA SER A 118 -15.50 6.18 -1.42
C SER A 118 -15.81 6.23 -2.92
N LEU A 119 -14.81 5.94 -3.75
CA LEU A 119 -14.96 5.84 -5.19
C LEU A 119 -15.41 4.41 -5.55
N PRO A 120 -16.56 4.25 -6.22
CA PRO A 120 -17.02 2.93 -6.63
C PRO A 120 -16.24 2.44 -7.85
N GLU A 121 -16.30 1.14 -8.14
CA GLU A 121 -15.48 0.48 -9.18
C GLU A 121 -15.73 1.03 -10.59
N GLU A 122 -16.92 1.54 -10.86
CA GLU A 122 -17.32 2.06 -12.17
C GLU A 122 -16.71 3.43 -12.56
N VAL A 123 -16.01 4.09 -11.64
CA VAL A 123 -15.35 5.40 -11.86
C VAL A 123 -13.91 5.21 -12.34
#